data_AF-A0AA40SAX3-F1
#
_entry.id   AF-A0AA40SAX3-F1
#
_cell.length_a   1.000
_cell.length_b   1.000
_cell.length_c   1.000
_cell.angle_alpha   90.00
_cell.angle_beta   90.00
_cell.angle_gamma   90.00
#
_symmetry.space_group_name_H-M   'P 1'
#
loop_
_entity.id
_entity.type
_entity.pdbx_description
1 polymer ?
#
loop_
_entity_poly.entity_id
_entity_poly.type
_entity_poly.pdbx_seq_one_letter_code
_entity_poly.pdbx_strand_id
1 'polypeptide(L)'
;MIGVLGENGRLGYLRPSITVDEQFIDACEGHGDPETRFRFADRCVENSCEHWSGARCSLIGRLMTAGRDTGAAQSAELPRCAIRSACKWFSQEGPQACAICPVVVYRPA
;
A
#
# COMPACT_ATOMS: atom_id res chain seq x y z
N MET A 1 6.46 -7.95 2.30
CA MET A 1 6.45 -7.09 1.10
C MET A 1 5.40 -7.59 0.11
N ILE A 2 4.56 -6.68 -0.41
CA ILE A 2 3.34 -7.03 -1.19
C ILE A 2 3.34 -6.46 -2.61
N GLY A 3 4.35 -5.67 -3.00
CA GLY A 3 4.42 -5.06 -4.32
C GLY A 3 5.72 -4.33 -4.59
N VAL A 4 5.92 -4.00 -5.86
CA VAL A 4 7.10 -3.30 -6.40
C VAL A 4 6.63 -2.07 -7.18
N LEU A 5 7.29 -0.94 -7.00
CA LEU A 5 7.03 0.27 -7.78
C LEU A 5 7.61 0.10 -9.18
N GLY A 6 6.74 0.15 -10.20
CA GLY A 6 7.16 0.15 -11.59
C GLY A 6 7.61 1.53 -12.04
N GLU A 7 8.34 1.58 -13.16
CA GLU A 7 8.83 2.81 -13.80
C GLU A 7 7.70 3.78 -14.18
N ASN A 8 6.47 3.28 -14.34
CA ASN A 8 5.27 4.09 -14.58
C ASN A 8 4.71 4.77 -13.31
N GLY A 9 5.41 4.69 -12.18
CA GLY A 9 4.99 5.26 -10.90
C GLY A 9 3.83 4.51 -10.24
N ARG A 10 3.53 3.27 -10.67
CA ARG A 10 2.44 2.46 -10.12
C ARG A 10 2.97 1.17 -9.51
N LEU A 11 2.31 0.71 -8.44
CA LEU A 11 2.64 -0.53 -7.77
C LEU A 11 2.12 -1.75 -8.55
N GLY A 12 3.04 -2.65 -8.90
CA GLY A 12 2.75 -4.03 -9.26
C GLY A 12 2.65 -4.89 -8.00
N TYR A 13 1.65 -5.77 -7.91
CA TYR A 13 1.37 -6.55 -6.70
C TYR A 13 1.88 -7.98 -6.80
N LEU A 14 2.47 -8.47 -5.72
CA LEU A 14 2.98 -9.83 -5.60
C LEU A 14 1.95 -10.75 -4.97
N ARG A 15 1.87 -11.98 -5.48
CA ARG A 15 1.19 -13.12 -4.84
C ARG A 15 1.99 -14.41 -5.09
N PRO A 16 2.39 -15.14 -4.03
CA PRO A 16 2.28 -14.77 -2.61
C PRO A 16 3.08 -13.51 -2.26
N SER A 17 2.84 -12.92 -1.09
CA SER A 17 3.70 -11.86 -0.56
C SER A 17 5.07 -12.43 -0.21
N ILE A 18 6.12 -11.62 -0.33
CA ILE A 18 7.48 -11.99 0.06
C ILE A 18 7.70 -11.60 1.52
N THR A 19 8.20 -12.52 2.34
CA THR A 19 8.61 -12.25 3.72
C THR A 19 9.84 -11.34 3.73
N VAL A 20 9.87 -10.37 4.64
CA VAL A 20 11.02 -9.47 4.82
C VAL A 20 11.87 -10.07 5.95
N ASP A 21 12.87 -10.86 5.58
CA ASP A 21 13.83 -11.50 6.47
C ASP A 21 15.24 -10.91 6.27
N GLU A 22 16.23 -11.45 6.99
CA GLU A 22 17.63 -11.02 6.88
C GLU A 22 18.16 -11.13 5.46
N GLN A 23 17.81 -12.19 4.73
CA GLN A 23 18.23 -12.37 3.34
C GLN A 23 17.66 -11.28 2.42
N PHE A 24 16.41 -10.87 2.64
CA PHE A 24 15.82 -9.74 1.92
C PHE A 24 16.56 -8.43 2.22
N ILE A 25 16.93 -8.21 3.49
CA ILE A 25 17.64 -7.00 3.93
C ILE A 25 19.02 -6.95 3.26
N ASP A 26 19.78 -8.04 3.30
CA ASP A 26 21.09 -8.15 2.65
C ASP A 26 20.99 -7.91 1.15
N ALA A 27 19.97 -8.47 0.50
CA ALA A 27 19.73 -8.25 -0.94
C ALA A 27 19.33 -6.81 -1.29
N CYS A 28 18.90 -6.01 -0.32
CA CYS A 28 18.59 -4.59 -0.50
C CYS A 28 19.79 -3.68 -0.23
N GLU A 29 20.87 -4.20 0.37
CA GLU A 29 22.05 -3.42 0.68
C GLU A 29 22.67 -2.82 -0.60
N GLY A 30 23.06 -1.55 -0.54
CA GLY A 30 23.59 -0.83 -1.71
C GLY A 30 22.56 -0.39 -2.76
N HIS A 31 21.27 -0.72 -2.61
CA HIS A 31 20.20 -0.39 -3.58
C HIS A 31 19.29 0.78 -3.15
N GLY A 32 19.74 1.62 -2.21
CA GLY A 32 18.98 2.76 -1.68
C GLY A 32 17.78 2.34 -0.81
N ASP A 33 16.95 3.32 -0.42
CA ASP A 33 15.82 3.11 0.50
C ASP A 33 14.78 2.14 -0.09
N PRO A 34 14.55 0.97 0.52
CA PRO A 34 13.54 0.02 0.08
C PRO A 34 12.13 0.62 -0.03
N GLU A 35 11.75 1.61 0.78
CA GLU A 35 10.43 2.23 0.75
C GLU A 35 10.16 3.05 -0.53
N THR A 36 11.21 3.39 -1.28
CA THR A 36 11.09 4.05 -2.59
C THR A 36 10.80 3.05 -3.73
N ARG A 37 11.03 1.75 -3.48
CA ARG A 37 10.96 0.68 -4.50
C ARG A 37 9.88 -0.36 -4.22
N PHE A 38 9.54 -0.57 -2.95
CA PHE A 38 8.67 -1.65 -2.54
C PHE A 38 7.48 -1.17 -1.73
N ARG A 39 6.36 -1.89 -1.89
CA ARG A 39 5.19 -1.73 -1.03
C ARG A 39 5.28 -2.75 0.10
N PHE A 40 5.55 -2.25 1.29
CA PHE A 40 5.40 -3.02 2.52
C PHE A 40 3.98 -2.92 3.05
N ALA A 41 3.57 -3.94 3.78
CA ALA A 41 2.33 -3.95 4.52
C ALA A 41 2.47 -4.88 5.71
N ASP A 42 1.82 -4.49 6.80
CA ASP A 42 1.77 -5.24 8.05
C ASP A 42 0.36 -5.13 8.65
N ARG A 43 0.13 -5.80 9.77
CA ARG A 43 -1.11 -5.74 10.53
C ARG A 43 -1.40 -4.30 10.97
N CYS A 44 -2.66 -3.89 10.82
CA CYS A 44 -3.12 -2.62 11.37
C CYS A 44 -3.14 -2.67 12.91
N VAL A 45 -2.48 -1.69 13.55
CA VAL A 45 -2.43 -1.54 15.00
C VAL A 45 -3.56 -0.68 15.58
N GLU A 46 -4.54 -0.33 14.75
CA GLU A 46 -5.77 0.39 15.12
C GLU A 46 -5.51 1.63 15.98
N ASN A 47 -6.03 1.68 17.20
CA ASN A 47 -5.93 2.81 18.13
C ASN A 47 -4.50 3.23 18.50
N SER A 48 -3.49 2.41 18.18
CA SER A 48 -2.07 2.75 18.38
C SER A 48 -1.44 3.45 17.16
N CYS A 49 -2.21 3.71 16.11
CA CYS A 49 -1.78 4.44 14.92
C CYS A 49 -2.26 5.89 14.97
N GLU A 50 -1.39 6.85 14.65
CA GLU A 50 -1.74 8.29 14.59
C GLU A 50 -2.89 8.62 13.61
N HIS A 51 -3.13 7.76 12.63
CA HIS A 51 -4.21 7.95 11.65
C HIS A 51 -5.53 7.34 12.07
N TRP A 52 -5.58 6.68 13.23
CA TRP A 52 -6.81 6.13 13.76
C TRP A 52 -7.72 7.24 14.28
N SER A 53 -9.00 7.19 13.91
CA SER A 53 -9.99 8.18 14.33
C SER A 53 -11.26 7.45 14.74
N GLY A 54 -11.60 7.54 16.04
CA GLY A 54 -12.73 6.85 16.63
C GLY A 54 -12.61 5.32 16.49
N ALA A 55 -13.35 4.76 15.54
CA ALA A 55 -13.42 3.32 15.29
C ALA A 55 -12.87 2.89 13.92
N ARG A 56 -12.15 3.77 13.21
CA ARG A 56 -11.66 3.50 11.86
C ARG A 56 -10.36 4.23 11.51
N CYS A 57 -9.64 3.71 10.52
CA CYS A 57 -8.51 4.39 9.91
C CYS A 57 -9.01 5.58 9.07
N SER A 58 -8.56 6.80 9.39
CA SER A 58 -8.90 8.02 8.64
C SER A 58 -8.04 8.24 7.38
N LEU A 59 -6.87 7.61 7.32
CA LEU A 59 -5.92 7.82 6.23
C LEU A 59 -6.49 7.39 4.88
N ILE A 60 -7.17 6.25 4.80
CA ILE A 60 -7.71 5.75 3.53
C ILE A 60 -8.74 6.72 2.93
N GLY A 61 -9.59 7.33 3.76
CA GLY A 61 -10.52 8.37 3.32
C GLY A 61 -9.80 9.55 2.67
N ARG A 62 -8.77 10.07 3.36
CA ARG A 62 -7.94 11.17 2.83
C ARG A 62 -7.24 10.82 1.52
N LEU A 63 -6.69 9.61 1.40
CA LEU A 63 -6.06 9.13 0.17
C LEU A 63 -7.05 9.00 -0.99
N MET A 64 -8.24 8.47 -0.74
CA MET A 64 -9.30 8.38 -1.76
C MET A 64 -9.80 9.76 -2.21
N THR A 65 -9.84 10.75 -1.33
CA THR A 65 -10.17 12.13 -1.70
C THR A 65 -9.05 12.74 -2.55
N ALA A 66 -7.80 12.70 -2.06
CA ALA A 66 -6.65 13.23 -2.78
C ALA A 66 -6.48 12.60 -4.18
N GLY A 67 -6.73 11.29 -4.30
CA GLY A 67 -6.70 10.59 -5.59
C GLY A 67 -7.75 11.09 -6.57
N ARG A 68 -8.96 11.45 -6.11
CA ARG A 68 -9.98 12.06 -6.96
C ARG A 68 -9.58 13.46 -7.40
N ASP A 69 -9.08 14.28 -6.46
CA ASP A 69 -8.72 15.68 -6.72
C ASP A 69 -7.58 15.81 -7.72
N THR A 70 -6.61 14.90 -7.66
CA THR A 70 -5.46 14.87 -8.57
C THR A 70 -5.74 14.17 -9.90
N GLY A 71 -6.92 13.57 -10.06
CA GLY A 71 -7.23 12.72 -11.21
C GLY A 71 -6.34 11.48 -11.30
N ALA A 72 -5.68 11.09 -10.20
CA ALA A 72 -4.84 9.90 -10.17
C ALA A 72 -5.69 8.69 -10.57
N ALA A 73 -5.31 8.05 -11.68
CA ALA A 73 -6.10 6.99 -12.30
C ALA A 73 -6.33 5.84 -11.29
N GLN A 74 -7.54 5.82 -10.74
CA GLN A 74 -8.07 4.70 -9.97
C GLN A 74 -8.12 3.50 -10.91
N SER A 75 -7.58 2.39 -10.44
CA SER A 75 -7.47 1.19 -11.27
C SER A 75 -8.87 0.67 -11.58
N ALA A 76 -9.25 0.58 -12.86
CA ALA A 76 -10.52 0.01 -13.28
C ALA A 76 -10.64 -1.46 -12.85
N GLU A 77 -9.51 -2.18 -12.86
CA GLU A 77 -9.37 -3.51 -12.27
C GLU A 77 -8.66 -3.44 -10.92
N LEU A 78 -9.19 -4.17 -9.93
CA LEU A 78 -8.64 -4.20 -8.58
C LEU A 78 -7.31 -4.98 -8.53
N PRO A 79 -6.26 -4.46 -7.89
CA PRO A 79 -4.98 -5.16 -7.80
C PRO A 79 -5.13 -6.47 -7.04
N ARG A 80 -4.51 -7.55 -7.52
CA ARG A 80 -4.48 -8.86 -6.83
C ARG A 80 -3.59 -8.79 -5.57
N CYS A 81 -4.05 -8.13 -4.51
CA CYS A 81 -3.26 -7.85 -3.31
C CYS A 81 -3.26 -9.02 -2.29
N ALA A 82 -2.08 -9.58 -1.96
CA ALA A 82 -1.94 -10.74 -1.07
C ALA A 82 -2.64 -10.60 0.30
N ILE A 83 -2.72 -9.38 0.85
CA ILE A 83 -3.26 -9.13 2.19
C ILE A 83 -4.74 -8.75 2.21
N ARG A 84 -5.47 -8.80 1.08
CA ARG A 84 -6.83 -8.24 0.98
C ARG A 84 -7.78 -8.75 2.08
N SER A 85 -7.72 -10.03 2.42
CA SER A 85 -8.55 -10.64 3.47
C SER A 85 -8.28 -10.11 4.89
N ALA A 86 -7.09 -9.57 5.15
CA ALA A 86 -6.68 -9.01 6.44
C ALA A 86 -6.50 -7.47 6.41
N CYS A 87 -6.77 -6.84 5.26
CA CYS A 87 -6.49 -5.43 5.06
C CYS A 87 -7.57 -4.55 5.71
N LYS A 88 -7.17 -3.70 6.66
CA LYS A 88 -8.11 -2.79 7.36
C LYS A 88 -8.79 -1.81 6.41
N TRP A 89 -8.08 -1.28 5.42
CA TRP A 89 -8.65 -0.36 4.43
C TRP A 89 -9.74 -1.03 3.58
N PHE A 90 -9.50 -2.25 3.11
CA PHE A 90 -10.51 -3.02 2.37
C PHE A 90 -11.70 -3.40 3.26
N SER A 91 -11.46 -3.80 4.51
CA SER A 91 -12.53 -4.10 5.46
C SER A 91 -13.44 -2.90 5.76
N GLN A 92 -12.92 -1.66 5.67
CA GLN A 92 -13.69 -0.45 5.95
C GLN A 92 -14.42 0.11 4.73
N GLU A 93 -13.73 0.21 3.59
CA GLU A 93 -14.21 0.95 2.41
C GLU A 93 -14.42 0.03 1.18
N GLY A 94 -14.17 -1.27 1.34
CA GLY A 94 -14.34 -2.26 0.28
C GLY A 94 -13.44 -2.04 -0.94
N PRO A 95 -13.92 -2.39 -2.15
CA PRO A 95 -13.19 -2.25 -3.40
C PRO A 95 -12.62 -0.85 -3.68
N GLN A 96 -13.29 0.21 -3.22
CA GLN A 96 -12.85 1.59 -3.47
C GLN A 96 -11.50 1.90 -2.80
N ALA A 97 -11.25 1.36 -1.60
CA ALA A 97 -9.93 1.43 -0.98
C ALA A 97 -8.86 0.73 -1.83
N CYS A 98 -9.19 -0.40 -2.48
CA CYS A 98 -8.23 -1.12 -3.31
C CYS A 98 -7.90 -0.39 -4.62
N ALA A 99 -8.84 0.40 -5.16
CA ALA A 99 -8.67 1.08 -6.43
C ALA A 99 -7.59 2.18 -6.39
N ILE A 100 -7.37 2.80 -5.22
CA ILE A 100 -6.33 3.82 -5.02
C ILE A 100 -4.97 3.20 -4.67
N CYS A 101 -4.93 2.01 -4.09
CA CYS A 101 -3.68 1.40 -3.62
C CYS A 101 -2.53 1.36 -4.65
N PRO A 102 -2.74 1.19 -5.97
CA PRO A 102 -1.64 1.20 -6.95
C PRO A 102 -0.84 2.51 -7.02
N VAL A 103 -1.37 3.62 -6.52
CA VAL A 103 -0.69 4.94 -6.54
C VAL A 103 -0.33 5.44 -5.14
N VAL A 104 -0.51 4.63 -4.09
CA VAL A 104 -0.14 4.99 -2.72
C VAL A 104 1.31 4.61 -2.45
N VAL A 105 2.20 5.58 -2.63
CA VAL A 105 3.66 5.46 -2.43
C VAL A 105 4.11 6.35 -1.28
N TYR A 106 5.02 5.86 -0.42
CA TYR A 106 5.43 6.53 0.82
C TYR A 106 6.54 7.57 0.58
N ARG A 107 7.49 7.24 -0.29
CA ARG A 107 8.57 8.11 -0.76
C ARG A 107 8.78 7.92 -2.27
N PRO A 108 7.99 8.58 -3.12
CA PRO A 108 8.30 8.59 -4.55
C PRO A 108 9.69 9.19 -4.76
N ALA A 109 10.49 8.59 -5.64
CA ALA A 109 11.82 9.07 -6.02
C ALA A 109 11.78 10.46 -6.66
#